data_AF-Q2UZA2-F1
#
_entry.id   AF-Q2UZA2-F1
#
_cell.length_a   1.000
_cell.length_b   1.000
_cell.length_c   1.000
_cell.angle_alpha   90.00
_cell.angle_beta   90.00
_cell.angle_gamma   90.00
#
_symmetry.space_group_name_H-M   'P 1'
#
loop_
_entity.id
_entity.type
_entity.pdbx_description
1 polymer ?
#
loop_
_entity_poly.entity_id
_entity_poly.type
_entity_poly.pdbx_seq_one_letter_code
_entity_poly.pdbx_strand_id
1 'polypeptide(L)'
;MIQNQNQAPAPAPSAADVSAAMAALGAYAQPPTAAELEQQAAAVGGEHVLAAVLANALYGASVGAGMLAEGHMLARGAGAREMALARQQVIKASGADGPGVIGALHWQAGQVSHVLKGLDEQGCGPVIAAAARSASALLSLLACSAVFSTEDVRAGQIPEELARARTELAQALAELDELPATAAAMFPGGLADL
;
A
#
# COMPACT_ATOMS: atom_id res chain seq x y z
N MET A 1 6.15 29.50 -25.73
CA MET A 1 7.04 28.40 -26.18
C MET A 1 7.11 27.41 -25.05
N ILE A 2 7.06 26.08 -25.18
CA ILE A 2 6.85 25.11 -26.26
C ILE A 2 6.49 23.80 -25.51
N GLN A 3 5.53 23.05 -26.07
CA GLN A 3 5.29 21.59 -26.01
C GLN A 3 5.76 20.78 -24.78
N ASN A 4 4.84 19.94 -24.26
CA ASN A 4 5.15 18.53 -24.00
C ASN A 4 3.91 17.60 -23.99
N GLN A 5 2.94 17.79 -24.90
CA GLN A 5 1.72 16.97 -24.94
C GLN A 5 1.84 15.67 -25.76
N ASN A 6 3.04 15.20 -26.10
CA ASN A 6 3.23 13.93 -26.81
C ASN A 6 4.51 13.19 -26.38
N GLN A 7 4.86 13.23 -25.08
CA GLN A 7 5.81 12.22 -24.58
C GLN A 7 5.06 10.91 -24.46
N ALA A 8 5.52 9.89 -25.21
CA ALA A 8 5.10 8.52 -24.97
C ALA A 8 5.31 8.21 -23.48
N PRO A 9 4.35 7.53 -22.82
CA PRO A 9 4.53 7.14 -21.43
C PRO A 9 5.87 6.40 -21.30
N ALA A 10 6.65 6.78 -20.29
CA ALA A 10 7.91 6.10 -20.01
C ALA A 10 7.66 4.59 -19.91
N PRO A 11 8.52 3.75 -20.50
CA PRO A 11 8.33 2.31 -20.43
C PRO A 11 8.31 1.86 -18.98
N ALA A 12 7.44 0.90 -18.66
CA ALA A 12 7.45 0.26 -17.35
C ALA A 12 8.83 -0.37 -17.11
N PRO A 13 9.35 -0.35 -15.86
CA PRO A 13 10.58 -1.05 -15.52
C PRO A 13 10.49 -2.54 -15.88
N SER A 14 11.57 -3.11 -16.39
CA SER A 14 11.64 -4.56 -16.66
C SER A 14 11.78 -5.37 -15.37
N ALA A 15 11.47 -6.68 -15.38
CA ALA A 15 11.74 -7.54 -14.23
C ALA A 15 13.23 -7.52 -13.82
N ALA A 16 14.13 -7.40 -14.79
CA ALA A 16 15.57 -7.31 -14.56
C ALA A 16 15.96 -6.03 -13.80
N ASP A 17 15.42 -4.86 -14.18
CA ASP A 17 15.71 -3.59 -13.50
C ASP A 17 15.25 -3.62 -12.04
N VAL A 18 14.06 -4.18 -11.80
CA VAL A 18 13.48 -4.29 -10.45
C VAL A 18 14.26 -5.30 -9.60
N SER A 19 14.63 -6.44 -10.17
CA SER A 19 15.46 -7.46 -9.52
C SER A 19 16.83 -6.91 -9.08
N ALA A 20 17.46 -6.10 -9.94
CA ALA A 20 18.73 -5.44 -9.60
C ALA A 20 18.57 -4.46 -8.42
N ALA A 21 17.46 -3.70 -8.37
CA ALA A 21 17.16 -2.81 -7.25
C ALA A 21 16.92 -3.59 -5.94
N MET A 22 16.25 -4.73 -6.00
CA MET A 22 16.05 -5.61 -4.84
C MET A 22 17.37 -6.16 -4.28
N ALA A 23 18.29 -6.56 -5.16
CA ALA A 23 19.64 -6.97 -4.77
C ALA A 23 20.42 -5.81 -4.11
N ALA A 24 20.28 -4.59 -4.62
CA ALA A 24 20.91 -3.41 -4.02
C ALA A 24 20.37 -3.09 -2.61
N LEU A 25 19.09 -3.40 -2.34
CA LEU A 25 18.50 -3.29 -1.00
C LEU A 25 18.84 -4.50 -0.09
N GLY A 26 19.60 -5.48 -0.57
CA GLY A 26 19.94 -6.69 0.16
C GLY A 26 18.77 -7.68 0.33
N ALA A 27 17.65 -7.48 -0.38
CA ALA A 27 16.52 -8.40 -0.36
C ALA A 27 16.84 -9.72 -1.09
N TYR A 28 17.76 -9.67 -2.07
CA TYR A 28 18.35 -10.84 -2.70
C TYR A 28 19.85 -10.93 -2.41
N ALA A 29 20.32 -12.14 -2.07
CA ALA A 29 21.74 -12.41 -1.85
C ALA A 29 22.57 -12.28 -3.14
N GLN A 30 21.99 -12.67 -4.28
CA GLN A 30 22.49 -12.40 -5.63
C GLN A 30 21.31 -12.19 -6.58
N PRO A 31 21.42 -11.30 -7.58
CA PRO A 31 20.34 -11.09 -8.55
C PRO A 31 20.14 -12.35 -9.41
N PRO A 32 18.88 -12.80 -9.61
CA PRO A 32 18.52 -13.85 -10.57
C PRO A 32 19.14 -13.62 -11.96
N THR A 33 19.56 -14.70 -12.59
CA THR A 33 20.00 -14.71 -13.99
C THR A 33 18.83 -14.47 -14.94
N ALA A 34 19.13 -14.08 -16.19
CA ALA A 34 18.09 -13.87 -17.21
C ALA A 34 17.26 -15.13 -17.48
N ALA A 35 17.88 -16.31 -17.47
CA ALA A 35 17.18 -17.58 -17.68
C ALA A 35 16.24 -17.91 -16.52
N GLU A 36 16.62 -17.60 -15.27
CA GLU A 36 15.76 -17.78 -14.11
C GLU A 36 14.57 -16.81 -14.14
N LEU A 37 14.77 -15.56 -14.57
CA LEU A 37 13.68 -14.60 -14.75
C LEU A 37 12.70 -15.06 -15.84
N GLU A 38 13.19 -15.57 -16.97
CA GLU A 38 12.34 -16.08 -18.05
C GLU A 38 11.50 -17.29 -17.57
N GLN A 39 12.13 -18.21 -16.81
CA GLN A 39 11.42 -19.34 -16.21
C GLN A 39 10.36 -18.90 -15.19
N GLN A 40 10.69 -17.93 -14.33
CA GLN A 40 9.73 -17.36 -13.37
C GLN A 40 8.58 -16.66 -14.08
N ALA A 41 8.87 -15.88 -15.13
CA ALA A 41 7.88 -15.19 -15.94
C ALA A 41 6.89 -16.19 -16.54
N ALA A 42 7.39 -17.29 -17.12
CA ALA A 42 6.54 -18.35 -17.63
C ALA A 42 5.64 -18.98 -16.54
N ALA A 43 6.15 -19.14 -15.31
CA ALA A 43 5.41 -19.75 -14.21
C ALA A 43 4.29 -18.86 -13.66
N VAL A 44 4.44 -17.53 -13.69
CA VAL A 44 3.45 -16.59 -13.10
C VAL A 44 2.49 -15.97 -14.12
N GLY A 45 2.54 -16.39 -15.39
CA GLY A 45 1.63 -15.92 -16.44
C GLY A 45 2.20 -14.82 -17.35
N GLY A 46 3.52 -14.60 -17.30
CA GLY A 46 4.27 -13.75 -18.23
C GLY A 46 5.10 -12.67 -17.55
N GLU A 47 5.95 -12.02 -18.34
CA GLU A 47 6.91 -10.99 -17.88
C GLU A 47 6.21 -9.80 -17.20
N HIS A 48 5.06 -9.37 -17.70
CA HIS A 48 4.31 -8.26 -17.10
C HIS A 48 3.81 -8.57 -15.69
N VAL A 49 3.42 -9.83 -15.42
CA VAL A 49 3.03 -10.28 -14.07
C VAL A 49 4.26 -10.38 -13.19
N LEU A 50 5.36 -10.96 -13.69
CA LEU A 50 6.62 -11.04 -12.92
C LEU A 50 7.15 -9.66 -12.55
N ALA A 51 7.16 -8.71 -13.49
CA ALA A 51 7.56 -7.33 -13.23
C ALA A 51 6.69 -6.68 -12.14
N ALA A 52 5.38 -6.89 -12.16
CA ALA A 52 4.49 -6.43 -11.11
C ALA A 52 4.78 -7.09 -9.75
N VAL A 53 5.01 -8.41 -9.72
CA VAL A 53 5.38 -9.16 -8.51
C VAL A 53 6.68 -8.61 -7.91
N LEU A 54 7.72 -8.48 -8.73
CA LEU A 54 9.02 -7.95 -8.29
C LEU A 54 8.89 -6.50 -7.84
N ALA A 55 8.07 -5.68 -8.50
CA ALA A 55 7.87 -4.28 -8.10
C ALA A 55 7.20 -4.17 -6.73
N ASN A 56 6.22 -5.04 -6.44
CA ASN A 56 5.61 -5.13 -5.11
C ASN A 56 6.60 -5.69 -4.07
N ALA A 57 7.45 -6.64 -4.43
CA ALA A 57 8.50 -7.15 -3.55
C ALA A 57 9.55 -6.07 -3.22
N LEU A 58 9.96 -5.28 -4.22
CA LEU A 58 10.84 -4.12 -4.05
C LEU A 58 10.20 -3.06 -3.15
N TYR A 59 8.91 -2.79 -3.32
CA TYR A 59 8.15 -1.91 -2.44
C TYR A 59 8.17 -2.41 -0.99
N GLY A 60 7.89 -3.70 -0.76
CA GLY A 60 7.97 -4.32 0.57
C GLY A 60 9.36 -4.21 1.20
N ALA A 61 10.42 -4.50 0.44
CA ALA A 61 11.81 -4.33 0.89
C ALA A 61 12.12 -2.87 1.27
N SER A 62 11.63 -1.92 0.47
CA SER A 62 11.81 -0.48 0.71
C SER A 62 11.07 -0.02 1.97
N VAL A 63 9.86 -0.54 2.23
CA VAL A 63 9.12 -0.30 3.47
C VAL A 63 9.92 -0.78 4.68
N GLY A 64 10.46 -2.01 4.62
CA GLY A 64 11.31 -2.56 5.68
C GLY A 64 12.55 -1.71 5.96
N ALA A 65 13.25 -1.28 4.91
CA ALA A 65 14.40 -0.38 5.03
C ALA A 65 14.01 0.98 5.64
N GLY A 66 12.87 1.54 5.24
CA GLY A 66 12.31 2.77 5.79
C GLY A 66 11.99 2.65 7.28
N MET A 67 11.35 1.56 7.70
CA MET A 67 11.05 1.30 9.12
C MET A 67 12.31 1.24 9.97
N LEU A 68 13.36 0.55 9.50
CA LEU A 68 14.65 0.48 10.19
C LEU A 68 15.35 1.85 10.25
N ALA A 69 15.32 2.61 9.16
CA ALA A 69 15.92 3.95 9.10
C ALA A 69 15.20 4.92 10.05
N GLU A 70 13.87 4.93 10.05
CA GLU A 70 13.05 5.72 10.96
C GLU A 70 13.28 5.32 12.43
N GLY A 71 13.41 4.02 12.72
CA GLY A 71 13.77 3.53 14.06
C GLY A 71 15.12 4.09 14.54
N HIS A 72 16.15 4.08 13.68
CA HIS A 72 17.44 4.69 14.00
C HIS A 72 17.37 6.22 14.17
N MET A 73 16.54 6.91 13.39
CA MET A 73 16.30 8.35 13.55
C MET A 73 15.73 8.64 14.94
N LEU A 74 14.69 7.91 15.35
CA LEU A 74 14.07 8.06 16.66
C LEU A 74 15.05 7.75 17.79
N ALA A 75 15.83 6.69 17.68
CA ALA A 75 16.87 6.33 18.65
C ALA A 75 17.95 7.41 18.82
N ARG A 76 18.12 8.28 17.82
CA ARG A 76 19.04 9.43 17.84
C ARG A 76 18.34 10.76 18.19
N GLY A 77 17.10 10.71 18.65
CA GLY A 77 16.35 11.88 19.13
C GLY A 77 15.67 12.70 18.03
N ALA A 78 15.42 12.12 16.85
CA ALA A 78 14.63 12.80 15.82
C ALA A 78 13.22 13.12 16.33
N GLY A 79 12.77 14.35 16.10
CA GLY A 79 11.45 14.83 16.49
C GLY A 79 10.41 14.68 15.38
N ALA A 80 9.20 15.16 15.64
CA ALA A 80 8.08 15.08 14.69
C ALA A 80 8.39 15.74 13.34
N ARG A 81 9.21 16.80 13.32
CA ARG A 81 9.57 17.52 12.10
C ARG A 81 10.47 16.68 11.19
N GLU A 82 11.52 16.07 11.74
CA GLU A 82 12.45 15.22 11.01
C GLU A 82 11.74 13.97 10.48
N MET A 83 10.84 13.40 11.28
CA MET A 83 9.99 12.28 10.87
C MET A 83 9.05 12.65 9.71
N ALA A 84 8.41 13.82 9.79
CA ALA A 84 7.56 14.30 8.70
C ALA A 84 8.34 14.51 7.40
N LEU A 85 9.56 15.07 7.49
CA LEU A 85 10.44 15.26 6.33
C LEU A 85 10.82 13.94 5.67
N ALA A 86 11.17 12.91 6.46
CA ALA A 86 11.50 11.59 5.95
C ALA A 86 10.29 10.95 5.25
N ARG A 87 9.13 10.95 5.89
CA ARG A 87 7.89 10.33 5.35
C ARG A 87 7.37 11.00 4.09
N GLN A 88 7.55 12.32 3.95
CA GLN A 88 7.18 13.05 2.72
C GLN A 88 7.95 12.55 1.48
N GLN A 89 9.13 11.92 1.65
CA GLN A 89 9.86 11.38 0.51
C GLN A 89 9.15 10.22 -0.17
N VAL A 90 8.26 9.49 0.51
CA VAL A 90 7.51 8.38 -0.11
C VAL A 90 6.65 8.89 -1.27
N ILE A 91 5.89 9.98 -1.06
CA ILE A 91 5.05 10.58 -2.12
C ILE A 91 5.90 11.22 -3.21
N LYS A 92 7.01 11.88 -2.83
CA LYS A 92 7.91 12.48 -3.82
C LYS A 92 8.58 11.42 -4.71
N ALA A 93 9.05 10.32 -4.10
CA ALA A 93 9.76 9.25 -4.79
C ALA A 93 8.82 8.37 -5.63
N SER A 94 7.52 8.32 -5.30
CA SER A 94 6.53 7.64 -6.15
C SER A 94 6.28 8.37 -7.48
N GLY A 95 6.85 9.56 -7.69
CA GLY A 95 6.63 10.39 -8.87
C GLY A 95 5.22 10.97 -8.96
N ALA A 96 4.44 10.86 -7.87
CA ALA A 96 3.07 11.34 -7.84
C ALA A 96 3.05 12.86 -7.61
N ASP A 97 2.40 13.59 -8.52
CA ASP A 97 2.18 15.02 -8.39
C ASP A 97 0.68 15.36 -8.55
N GLY A 98 0.27 16.46 -7.93
CA GLY A 98 -1.10 16.95 -7.97
C GLY A 98 -2.16 15.85 -7.77
N PRO A 99 -3.07 15.63 -8.74
CA PRO A 99 -4.07 14.56 -8.72
C PRO A 99 -3.51 13.13 -8.53
N GLY A 100 -2.29 12.86 -9.00
CA GLY A 100 -1.64 11.55 -8.92
C GLY A 100 -1.35 11.10 -7.48
N VAL A 101 -1.27 12.05 -6.54
CA VAL A 101 -1.09 11.75 -5.11
C VAL A 101 -2.25 10.92 -4.57
N ILE A 102 -3.49 11.19 -5.00
CA ILE A 102 -4.65 10.41 -4.58
C ILE A 102 -4.56 8.98 -5.11
N GLY A 103 -4.07 8.80 -6.35
CA GLY A 103 -3.82 7.47 -6.92
C GLY A 103 -2.79 6.68 -6.12
N ALA A 104 -1.69 7.31 -5.72
CA ALA A 104 -0.67 6.70 -4.87
C ALA A 104 -1.22 6.31 -3.48
N LEU A 105 -1.97 7.22 -2.84
CA LEU A 105 -2.62 6.96 -1.55
C LEU A 105 -3.65 5.83 -1.65
N HIS A 106 -4.46 5.82 -2.71
CA HIS A 106 -5.44 4.76 -2.97
C HIS A 106 -4.74 3.41 -3.13
N TRP A 107 -3.66 3.35 -3.90
CA TRP A 107 -2.87 2.14 -4.08
C TRP A 107 -2.28 1.65 -2.74
N GLN A 108 -1.69 2.54 -1.93
CA GLN A 108 -1.15 2.19 -0.61
C GLN A 108 -2.24 1.71 0.36
N ALA A 109 -3.39 2.39 0.40
CA ALA A 109 -4.53 2.00 1.22
C ALA A 109 -5.06 0.61 0.82
N GLY A 110 -5.03 0.28 -0.48
CA GLY A 110 -5.40 -1.04 -0.99
C GLY A 110 -4.53 -2.16 -0.42
N GLN A 111 -3.22 -1.95 -0.33
CA GLN A 111 -2.29 -2.92 0.27
C GLN A 111 -2.61 -3.17 1.75
N VAL A 112 -2.82 -2.10 2.51
CA VAL A 112 -3.19 -2.18 3.94
C VAL A 112 -4.53 -2.87 4.12
N SER A 113 -5.54 -2.47 3.34
CA SER A 113 -6.88 -3.06 3.38
C SER A 113 -6.86 -4.56 3.09
N HIS A 114 -6.08 -5.00 2.09
CA HIS A 114 -5.95 -6.41 1.75
C HIS A 114 -5.37 -7.24 2.90
N VAL A 115 -4.27 -6.76 3.51
CA VAL A 115 -3.64 -7.44 4.66
C VAL A 115 -4.60 -7.52 5.84
N LEU A 116 -5.22 -6.39 6.20
CA LEU A 116 -6.13 -6.35 7.36
C LEU A 116 -7.37 -7.23 7.15
N LYS A 117 -7.91 -7.28 5.93
CA LYS A 117 -9.00 -8.20 5.60
C LYS A 117 -8.59 -9.65 5.78
N GLY A 118 -7.39 -10.03 5.34
CA GLY A 118 -6.88 -11.39 5.54
C GLY A 118 -6.71 -11.76 7.01
N LEU A 119 -6.34 -10.81 7.87
CA LEU A 119 -6.25 -11.02 9.33
C LEU A 119 -7.64 -11.06 9.99
N ASP A 120 -8.59 -10.26 9.51
CA ASP A 120 -9.99 -10.31 9.96
C ASP A 120 -10.63 -11.68 9.65
N GLU A 121 -10.41 -12.19 8.43
CA GLU A 121 -10.86 -13.54 8.02
C GLU A 121 -10.26 -14.67 8.88
N GLN A 122 -9.12 -14.43 9.52
CA GLN A 122 -8.48 -15.36 10.47
C GLN A 122 -9.00 -15.21 11.90
N GLY A 123 -9.89 -14.26 12.17
CA GLY A 123 -10.46 -14.02 13.50
C GLY A 123 -9.47 -13.39 14.48
N CYS A 124 -8.54 -12.55 14.02
CA CYS A 124 -7.56 -11.85 14.86
C CYS A 124 -8.16 -10.82 15.84
N GLY A 125 -9.50 -10.75 15.93
CA GLY A 125 -10.23 -10.02 16.95
C GLY A 125 -10.85 -8.70 16.47
N PRO A 126 -11.74 -8.11 17.30
CA PRO A 126 -12.55 -6.95 16.94
C PRO A 126 -11.75 -5.69 16.58
N VAL A 127 -10.54 -5.51 17.13
CA VAL A 127 -9.65 -4.39 16.74
C VAL A 127 -9.18 -4.53 15.29
N ILE A 128 -8.85 -5.75 14.86
CA ILE A 128 -8.44 -6.02 13.49
C ILE A 128 -9.64 -5.92 12.55
N ALA A 129 -10.81 -6.42 12.95
CA ALA A 129 -12.05 -6.25 12.21
C ALA A 129 -12.33 -4.75 11.97
N ALA A 130 -12.33 -3.94 13.03
CA ALA A 130 -12.51 -2.50 12.93
C ALA A 130 -11.46 -1.82 12.03
N ALA A 131 -10.19 -2.24 12.10
CA ALA A 131 -9.13 -1.73 11.24
C ALA A 131 -9.35 -2.11 9.77
N ALA A 132 -9.73 -3.36 9.48
CA ALA A 132 -10.02 -3.83 8.13
C ALA A 132 -11.18 -3.04 7.50
N ARG A 133 -12.27 -2.85 8.24
CA ARG A 133 -13.42 -2.02 7.84
C ARG A 133 -13.02 -0.56 7.59
N SER A 134 -12.22 0.01 8.49
CA SER A 134 -11.72 1.39 8.34
C SER A 134 -10.85 1.55 7.10
N ALA A 135 -9.98 0.59 6.81
CA ALA A 135 -9.13 0.60 5.62
C ALA A 135 -9.95 0.44 4.33
N SER A 136 -10.97 -0.43 4.34
CA SER A 136 -11.95 -0.56 3.25
C SER A 136 -12.68 0.77 2.99
N ALA A 137 -13.16 1.43 4.04
CA ALA A 137 -13.81 2.73 3.92
C ALA A 137 -12.87 3.81 3.36
N LEU A 138 -11.63 3.86 3.83
CA LEU A 138 -10.62 4.79 3.32
C LEU A 138 -10.38 4.56 1.82
N LEU A 139 -10.32 3.31 1.37
CA LEU A 139 -10.17 2.98 -0.04
C LEU A 139 -11.32 3.56 -0.88
N SER A 140 -12.56 3.36 -0.44
CA SER A 140 -13.74 3.95 -1.11
C SER A 140 -13.72 5.48 -1.13
N LEU A 141 -13.30 6.13 -0.03
CA LEU A 141 -13.17 7.59 0.02
C LEU A 141 -12.09 8.12 -0.93
N LEU A 142 -10.97 7.42 -1.04
CA LEU A 142 -9.89 7.75 -1.97
C LEU A 142 -10.31 7.50 -3.43
N ALA A 143 -11.12 6.47 -3.70
CA ALA A 143 -11.67 6.21 -5.02
C ALA A 143 -12.57 7.37 -5.48
N CYS A 144 -13.45 7.86 -4.61
CA CYS A 144 -14.24 9.07 -4.85
C CYS A 144 -13.36 10.30 -5.09
N SER A 145 -12.30 10.46 -4.28
CA SER A 145 -11.38 11.60 -4.36
C SER A 145 -10.52 11.60 -5.64
N ALA A 146 -10.42 10.46 -6.33
CA ALA A 146 -9.71 10.32 -7.59
C ALA A 146 -10.58 10.71 -8.81
N VAL A 147 -11.84 11.07 -8.61
CA VAL A 147 -12.76 11.55 -9.65
C VAL A 147 -12.76 13.07 -9.68
N PHE A 148 -12.21 13.66 -10.74
CA PHE A 148 -12.02 15.11 -10.86
C PHE A 148 -13.04 15.81 -11.78
N SER A 149 -13.89 15.04 -12.47
CA SER A 149 -14.91 15.55 -13.39
C SER A 149 -16.13 14.62 -13.41
N THR A 150 -17.30 15.19 -13.68
CA THR A 150 -18.55 14.44 -13.92
C THR A 150 -18.54 13.64 -15.22
N GLU A 151 -17.59 13.93 -16.11
CA GLU A 151 -17.37 13.19 -17.37
C GLU A 151 -16.47 11.96 -17.17
N ASP A 152 -15.88 11.78 -15.98
CA ASP A 152 -15.13 10.58 -15.65
C ASP A 152 -16.09 9.39 -15.60
N VAL A 153 -15.73 8.30 -16.27
CA VAL A 153 -16.53 7.05 -16.29
C VAL A 153 -16.77 6.49 -14.88
N ARG A 154 -15.90 6.81 -13.92
CA ARG A 154 -16.02 6.43 -12.51
C ARG A 154 -16.98 7.32 -11.72
N ALA A 155 -17.41 8.46 -12.26
CA ALA A 155 -18.33 9.37 -11.56
C ALA A 155 -19.66 8.70 -11.21
N GLY A 156 -20.13 7.77 -12.05
CA GLY A 156 -21.32 6.97 -11.78
C GLY A 156 -21.20 6.03 -10.57
N GLN A 157 -19.98 5.71 -10.14
CA GLN A 157 -19.70 4.82 -9.01
C GLN A 157 -19.63 5.58 -7.66
N ILE A 158 -19.52 6.92 -7.69
CA ILE A 158 -19.38 7.74 -6.47
C ILE A 158 -20.48 7.45 -5.43
N PRO A 159 -21.79 7.39 -5.79
CA PRO A 159 -22.82 7.11 -4.79
C PRO A 159 -22.65 5.75 -4.11
N GLU A 160 -22.24 4.72 -4.86
CA GLU A 160 -22.01 3.37 -4.33
C GLU A 160 -20.78 3.36 -3.41
N GLU A 161 -19.67 3.98 -3.82
CA GLU A 161 -18.46 4.05 -3.00
C GLU A 161 -18.69 4.84 -1.71
N LEU A 162 -19.45 5.94 -1.75
CA LEU A 162 -19.84 6.66 -0.53
C LEU A 162 -20.77 5.85 0.39
N ALA A 163 -21.69 5.06 -0.18
CA ALA A 163 -22.55 4.16 0.59
C ALA A 163 -21.75 3.02 1.24
N ARG A 164 -20.77 2.48 0.51
CA ARG A 164 -19.83 1.47 1.03
C ARG A 164 -18.99 2.05 2.17
N ALA A 165 -18.35 3.20 1.95
CA ALA A 165 -17.56 3.88 2.98
C ALA A 165 -18.37 4.13 4.27
N ARG A 166 -19.63 4.59 4.14
CA ARG A 166 -20.51 4.80 5.29
C ARG A 166 -20.81 3.50 6.04
N THR A 167 -21.13 2.44 5.32
CA THR A 167 -21.45 1.13 5.92
C THR A 167 -20.24 0.56 6.66
N GLU A 168 -19.08 0.57 6.02
CA GLU A 168 -17.83 0.05 6.59
C GLU A 168 -17.42 0.86 7.83
N LEU A 169 -17.53 2.19 7.82
CA LEU A 169 -17.26 3.02 9.01
C LEU A 169 -18.26 2.75 10.14
N ALA A 170 -19.53 2.55 9.84
CA ALA A 170 -20.54 2.24 10.86
C ALA A 170 -20.27 0.87 11.51
N GLN A 171 -19.86 -0.12 10.71
CA GLN A 171 -19.45 -1.44 11.21
C GLN A 171 -18.17 -1.33 12.05
N ALA A 172 -17.17 -0.58 11.59
CA ALA A 172 -15.94 -0.36 12.36
C ALA A 172 -16.23 0.26 13.73
N LEU A 173 -17.15 1.24 13.80
CA LEU A 173 -17.58 1.84 15.06
C LEU A 173 -18.28 0.82 15.97
N ALA A 174 -19.18 0.00 15.42
CA ALA A 174 -19.85 -1.04 16.19
C ALA A 174 -18.85 -2.05 16.80
N GLU A 175 -17.86 -2.51 16.02
CA GLU A 175 -16.79 -3.39 16.51
C GLU A 175 -16.00 -2.74 17.66
N LEU A 176 -15.71 -1.43 17.57
CA LEU A 176 -15.01 -0.69 18.61
C LEU A 176 -15.88 -0.45 19.86
N ASP A 177 -17.17 -0.20 19.68
CA ASP A 177 -18.11 0.02 20.78
C ASP A 177 -18.38 -1.25 21.59
N GLU A 178 -18.26 -2.42 20.96
CA GLU A 178 -18.32 -3.72 21.62
C GLU A 178 -17.04 -4.09 22.37
N LEU A 179 -15.95 -3.33 22.20
CA LEU A 179 -14.70 -3.60 22.91
C LEU A 179 -14.85 -3.36 24.41
N PRO A 180 -14.48 -4.34 25.24
CA PRO A 180 -14.39 -4.14 26.67
C PRO A 180 -13.34 -3.07 26.98
N ALA A 181 -13.62 -2.19 27.94
CA ALA A 181 -12.77 -1.05 28.31
C ALA A 181 -11.38 -1.41 28.87
N THR A 182 -11.00 -2.69 28.89
CA THR A 182 -9.76 -3.19 29.50
C THR A 182 -8.91 -3.98 28.52
N ALA A 183 -7.61 -3.66 28.44
CA ALA A 183 -6.65 -4.23 27.48
C ALA A 183 -6.53 -5.76 27.51
N ALA A 184 -6.76 -6.41 28.66
CA ALA A 184 -6.67 -7.87 28.80
C ALA A 184 -7.73 -8.63 27.99
N ALA A 185 -8.84 -7.98 27.64
CA ALA A 185 -9.92 -8.57 26.87
C ALA A 185 -9.88 -8.20 25.37
N MET A 186 -8.92 -7.38 24.95
CA MET A 186 -8.77 -6.93 23.55
C MET A 186 -7.93 -7.88 22.69
N PHE A 187 -7.15 -8.78 23.31
CA PHE A 187 -6.25 -9.71 22.61
C PHE A 187 -6.41 -11.14 23.13
N PRO A 188 -7.44 -11.88 22.71
CA PRO A 188 -7.52 -13.31 23.01
C PRO A 188 -6.46 -14.07 22.19
N GLY A 189 -5.27 -14.28 22.77
CA GLY A 189 -4.35 -15.39 22.45
C GLY A 189 -3.64 -15.43 21.08
N GLY A 190 -3.75 -14.42 20.22
CA GLY A 190 -3.38 -14.55 18.79
C GLY A 190 -1.98 -14.14 18.32
N LEU A 191 -1.02 -13.77 19.18
CA LEU A 191 0.30 -13.26 18.74
C LEU A 191 1.48 -14.17 19.13
N ALA A 192 1.25 -15.46 19.34
CA ALA A 192 2.34 -16.36 19.75
C ALA A 192 3.33 -16.71 18.61
N ASP A 193 2.97 -16.53 17.33
CA ASP A 193 3.79 -16.98 16.19
C ASP A 193 3.76 -16.02 14.98
N LEU A 194 4.20 -14.77 15.16
CA LEU A 194 4.65 -13.87 14.08
C LEU A 194 6.05 -13.35 14.40
#